data_AF-A0A3N7DCQ0-F1
#
_entry.id   AF-A0A3N7DCQ0-F1
#
_cell.length_a   1.000
_cell.length_b   1.000
_cell.length_c   1.000
_cell.angle_alpha   90.00
_cell.angle_beta   90.00
_cell.angle_gamma   90.00
#
_symmetry.space_group_name_H-M   'P 1'
#
loop_
_entity.id
_entity.type
_entity.pdbx_description
1 polymer ?
#
loop_
_entity_poly.entity_id
_entity_poly.type
_entity_poly.pdbx_seq_one_letter_code
_entity_poly.pdbx_strand_id
1 'polypeptide(L)'
;MGVRSAFLFVIVLLIAALAALNWGTLSAPTDVWLGFMTVSAPLGLIMLGLTVVLAAFFLVYVLYLHSSVLLDTKRHTKEMQVQRDLADKAEASRFTELRSFLEAQENKHMGHNADRHTALLARMDQLENAVRLRSDQTDNTVAAHIGQLEDRIERRPLPVDINPQG
;
A
#
# COMPACT_ATOMS: atom_id res chain seq x y z
N MET A 1 4.84 29.36 23.37
CA MET A 1 4.49 29.98 24.67
C MET A 1 3.12 30.62 24.53
N GLY A 2 2.07 29.98 25.06
CA GLY A 2 0.69 30.43 24.84
C GLY A 2 0.40 31.75 25.56
N VAL A 3 -0.49 32.57 25.00
CA VAL A 3 -0.98 33.86 25.54
C VAL A 3 -1.32 33.77 27.04
N ARG A 4 -1.80 32.61 27.51
CA ARG A 4 -2.09 32.32 28.92
C ARG A 4 -0.87 32.43 29.85
N SER A 5 0.30 31.95 29.43
CA SER A 5 1.53 32.02 30.23
C SER A 5 2.09 33.44 30.28
N ALA A 6 1.99 34.19 29.19
CA ALA A 6 2.35 35.61 29.17
C ALA A 6 1.44 36.43 30.11
N PHE A 7 0.13 36.16 30.09
CA PHE A 7 -0.83 36.81 31.00
C PHE A 7 -0.54 36.52 32.48
N LEU A 8 -0.24 35.27 32.84
CA LEU A 8 0.16 34.90 34.20
C LEU A 8 1.44 35.62 34.64
N PHE A 9 2.43 35.72 33.74
CA PHE A 9 3.68 36.43 34.03
C PHE A 9 3.45 37.92 34.30
N VAL A 10 2.58 38.57 33.53
CA VAL A 10 2.20 39.98 33.74
C VAL A 10 1.51 40.16 35.10
N ILE A 11 0.60 39.26 35.49
CA ILE A 11 -0.06 39.31 36.81
C ILE A 11 0.97 39.19 37.94
N VAL A 12 1.90 38.23 37.86
CA VAL A 12 2.96 38.05 38.86
C VAL A 12 3.82 39.32 38.99
N LEU A 13 4.16 39.94 37.85
CA LEU A 13 4.93 41.18 37.82
C LEU A 13 4.17 42.35 38.46
N LEU A 14 2.86 42.48 38.21
CA LEU A 14 2.02 43.49 38.85
C LEU A 14 1.92 43.28 40.38
N ILE A 15 1.75 42.03 40.83
CA ILE A 15 1.73 41.70 42.27
C ILE A 15 3.06 42.07 42.92
N ALA A 16 4.18 41.72 42.28
CA ALA A 16 5.51 42.04 42.79
C ALA A 16 5.76 43.56 42.85
N ALA A 17 5.35 44.30 41.82
CA ALA A 17 5.47 45.76 41.78
C ALA A 17 4.63 46.43 42.89
N LEU A 18 3.38 46.00 43.08
CA LEU A 18 2.52 46.49 44.15
C LEU A 18 3.09 46.15 45.53
N ALA A 19 3.62 44.94 45.73
CA ALA A 19 4.23 44.54 46.99
C ALA A 19 5.49 45.37 47.32
N ALA A 20 6.32 45.65 46.32
CA ALA A 20 7.51 46.48 46.50
C ALA A 20 7.15 47.94 46.80
N LEU A 21 6.16 48.50 46.10
CA LEU A 21 5.70 49.87 46.32
C LEU A 21 5.00 50.05 47.67
N ASN A 22 4.29 49.02 48.15
CA ASN A 22 3.58 49.02 49.43
C ASN A 22 4.33 48.29 50.55
N TRP A 23 5.66 48.17 50.44
CA TRP A 23 6.48 47.40 51.39
C TRP A 23 6.30 47.87 52.84
N GLY A 24 6.30 49.19 53.06
CA GLY A 24 6.12 49.77 54.39
C GLY A 24 4.81 49.32 55.04
N THR A 25 3.70 49.39 54.30
CA THR A 25 2.37 48.96 54.77
C THR A 25 2.31 47.45 55.04
N LEU A 26 2.96 46.63 54.19
CA LEU A 26 3.00 45.18 54.38
C LEU A 26 3.84 44.75 55.59
N SER A 27 4.90 45.51 55.88
CA SER A 27 5.80 45.29 57.02
C SER A 27 5.28 45.88 58.35
N ALA A 28 4.17 46.62 58.32
CA ALA A 28 3.60 47.24 59.51
C ALA A 28 3.15 46.16 60.52
N PRO A 29 3.60 46.22 61.79
CA PRO A 29 3.13 45.31 62.81
C PRO A 29 1.63 45.49 63.05
N THR A 30 0.89 44.39 62.98
CA THR A 30 -0.55 44.35 63.22
C THR A 30 -0.88 43.25 64.21
N ASP A 31 -1.85 43.48 65.08
CA ASP A 31 -2.30 42.43 66.00
C ASP A 31 -3.15 41.42 65.22
N VAL A 32 -2.61 40.22 65.06
CA VAL A 32 -3.23 39.12 64.32
C VAL A 32 -3.77 38.09 65.32
N TRP A 33 -5.04 37.74 65.21
CA TRP A 33 -5.66 36.67 65.99
C TRP A 33 -5.54 35.33 65.26
N LEU A 34 -4.77 34.38 65.82
CA LEU A 34 -4.51 33.05 65.23
C LEU A 34 -5.56 31.98 65.62
N GLY A 35 -6.74 32.38 66.10
CA GLY A 35 -7.75 31.42 66.58
C GLY A 35 -7.64 31.08 68.08
N PHE A 36 -6.41 31.09 68.62
CA PHE A 36 -6.15 30.75 70.02
C PHE A 36 -5.31 31.78 70.77
N MET A 37 -4.56 32.61 70.04
CA MET A 37 -3.70 33.67 70.61
C MET A 37 -3.59 34.86 69.67
N THR A 38 -3.42 36.06 70.22
CA THR A 38 -3.06 37.27 69.47
C THR A 38 -1.54 37.41 69.42
N VAL A 39 -0.99 37.55 68.22
CA VAL A 39 0.43 37.81 68.01
C VAL A 39 0.58 39.07 67.18
N SER A 40 1.46 39.97 67.60
CA SER A 40 1.81 41.15 66.82
C SER A 40 2.79 40.76 65.72
N ALA A 41 2.29 40.66 64.49
CA ALA A 41 3.08 40.25 63.33
C ALA A 41 2.66 41.04 62.09
N PRO A 42 3.56 41.25 61.12
CA PRO A 42 3.19 41.88 59.85
C PRO A 42 2.32 40.94 59.02
N LEU A 43 1.00 41.09 59.13
CA LEU A 43 0.03 40.23 58.43
C LEU A 43 0.23 40.27 56.91
N GLY A 44 0.61 41.44 56.38
CA GLY A 44 0.87 41.65 54.96
C GLY A 44 1.98 40.75 54.42
N LEU A 45 3.11 40.66 55.14
CA LEU A 45 4.21 39.77 54.77
C LEU A 45 3.83 38.29 54.86
N ILE A 46 3.06 37.91 55.88
CA ILE A 46 2.58 36.52 56.04
C ILE A 46 1.70 36.14 54.86
N MET A 47 0.72 36.97 54.51
CA MET A 47 -0.20 36.72 53.39
C MET A 47 0.52 36.72 52.04
N LEU A 48 1.49 37.62 51.84
CA LEU A 48 2.30 37.67 50.62
C LEU A 48 3.14 36.38 50.48
N GLY A 49 3.82 35.95 51.54
CA GLY A 49 4.61 34.73 51.55
C GLY A 49 3.75 33.49 51.22
N LEU A 50 2.58 33.37 51.85
CA LEU A 50 1.66 32.25 51.62
C LEU A 50 1.14 32.24 50.17
N THR A 51 0.88 33.42 49.60
CA THR A 51 0.49 33.59 48.20
C THR A 51 1.60 33.14 47.24
N VAL A 52 2.85 33.51 47.51
CA VAL A 52 4.01 33.10 46.69
C VAL A 52 4.19 31.58 46.74
N VAL A 53 4.09 30.96 47.92
CA VAL A 53 4.17 29.50 48.08
C VAL A 53 3.06 28.80 47.30
N LEU A 54 1.82 29.28 47.40
CA LEU A 54 0.68 28.70 46.68
C LEU A 54 0.85 28.86 45.16
N ALA A 55 1.31 30.01 44.69
CA ALA A 55 1.58 30.26 43.28
C ALA A 55 2.68 29.34 42.73
N ALA A 56 3.76 29.12 43.49
CA ALA A 56 4.82 28.19 43.12
C ALA A 56 4.30 26.75 43.04
N PHE A 57 3.51 26.31 44.02
CA PHE A 57 2.88 24.98 44.00
C PHE A 57 1.96 24.80 42.79
N PHE A 58 1.14 25.81 42.49
CA PHE A 58 0.25 25.78 41.33
C PHE A 58 1.04 25.74 40.02
N LEU A 59 2.14 26.49 39.91
CA LEU A 59 3.01 26.45 38.74
C LEU A 59 3.62 25.05 38.55
N VAL A 60 4.15 24.43 39.61
CA VAL A 60 4.68 23.06 39.56
C VAL A 60 3.59 22.07 39.17
N TYR A 61 2.40 22.18 39.75
CA TYR A 61 1.26 21.33 39.42
C TYR A 61 0.83 21.45 37.96
N VAL A 62 0.74 22.67 37.43
CA VAL A 62 0.41 22.92 36.03
C VAL A 62 1.51 22.40 35.09
N LEU A 63 2.78 22.58 35.44
CA LEU A 63 3.90 22.05 34.65
C LEU A 63 3.92 20.52 34.64
N TYR A 64 3.58 19.89 35.76
CA TYR A 64 3.41 18.45 35.86
C TYR A 64 2.27 17.96 34.95
N LEU A 65 1.12 18.64 34.97
CA LEU A 65 -0.03 18.32 34.14
C LEU A 65 0.22 18.58 32.65
N HIS A 66 1.00 19.61 32.30
CA HIS A 66 1.36 19.87 30.92
C HIS A 66 2.40 18.87 30.38
N SER A 67 3.26 18.34 31.26
CA SER A 67 4.26 17.33 30.90
C SER A 67 3.62 15.98 30.54
N SER A 68 2.51 15.60 31.18
CA SER A 68 1.80 14.37 30.81
C SER A 68 1.23 14.45 29.39
N VAL A 69 0.73 15.61 28.97
CA VAL A 69 0.18 15.81 27.61
C VAL A 69 1.27 15.75 26.53
N LEU A 70 2.48 16.27 26.80
CA LEU A 70 3.61 16.18 25.86
C LEU A 70 4.21 14.77 25.76
N LEU A 71 4.19 14.00 26.86
CA LEU A 71 4.65 12.61 26.87
C LEU A 71 3.65 11.67 26.17
N ASP A 72 2.34 11.90 26.33
CA ASP A 72 1.31 11.13 25.62
C ASP A 72 1.33 11.36 24.11
N THR A 73 1.67 12.59 23.67
CA THR A 73 1.79 12.90 22.24
C THR A 73 2.90 12.07 21.57
N LYS A 74 4.01 11.81 22.28
CA LYS A 74 5.09 10.96 21.75
C LYS A 74 4.72 9.48 21.74
N ARG A 75 3.91 9.00 22.68
CA ARG A 75 3.40 7.62 22.70
C ARG A 75 2.45 7.34 21.54
N HIS A 76 1.47 8.22 21.31
CA HIS A 76 0.51 8.04 20.21
C HIS A 76 1.15 8.15 18.83
N THR A 77 2.18 8.99 18.65
CA THR A 77 2.93 9.05 17.39
C THR A 77 3.73 7.77 17.16
N LYS A 78 4.27 7.16 18.23
CA LYS A 78 5.04 5.91 18.15
C LYS A 78 4.15 4.71 17.84
N GLU A 79 2.94 4.66 18.41
CA GLU A 79 1.95 3.61 18.11
C GLU A 79 1.42 3.72 16.67
N MET A 80 1.14 4.94 16.19
CA MET A 80 0.76 5.15 14.78
C MET A 80 1.90 4.83 13.81
N GLN A 81 3.16 5.12 14.15
CA GLN A 81 4.32 4.76 13.32
C GLN A 81 4.51 3.24 13.25
N VAL A 82 4.36 2.52 14.37
CA VAL A 82 4.50 1.06 14.39
C VAL A 82 3.37 0.40 13.58
N GLN A 83 2.13 0.89 13.67
CA GLN A 83 1.04 0.38 12.83
C GLN A 83 1.25 0.66 11.35
N ARG A 84 1.79 1.84 11.01
CA ARG A 84 2.09 2.20 9.62
C ARG A 84 3.20 1.35 9.03
N ASP A 85 4.25 1.08 9.79
CA ASP A 85 5.34 0.19 9.35
C ASP A 85 4.86 -1.26 9.18
N LEU A 86 3.94 -1.73 10.04
CA LEU A 86 3.29 -3.04 9.87
C LEU A 86 2.38 -3.10 8.65
N ALA A 87 1.64 -2.03 8.37
CA ALA A 87 0.78 -1.90 7.19
C ALA A 87 1.62 -1.85 5.91
N ASP A 88 2.65 -1.02 5.86
CA ASP A 88 3.56 -0.88 4.70
C ASP A 88 4.27 -2.22 4.41
N LYS A 89 4.65 -2.98 5.44
CA LYS A 89 5.24 -4.31 5.28
C LYS A 89 4.24 -5.35 4.76
N ALA A 90 3.00 -5.30 5.23
CA ALA A 90 1.94 -6.18 4.73
C ALA A 90 1.56 -5.84 3.28
N GLU A 91 1.52 -4.55 2.93
CA GLU A 91 1.30 -4.08 1.56
C GLU A 91 2.45 -4.51 0.63
N ALA A 92 3.71 -4.36 1.04
CA ALA A 92 4.86 -4.82 0.26
C ALA A 92 4.82 -6.34 -0.03
N SER A 93 4.38 -7.15 0.93
CA SER A 93 4.17 -8.59 0.72
C SER A 93 3.06 -8.86 -0.29
N ARG A 94 1.95 -8.11 -0.22
CA ARG A 94 0.85 -8.23 -1.20
C ARG A 94 1.27 -7.82 -2.60
N PHE A 95 2.04 -6.74 -2.75
CA PHE A 95 2.56 -6.34 -4.05
C PHE A 95 3.51 -7.39 -4.64
N THR A 96 4.35 -7.99 -3.80
CA THR A 96 5.27 -9.06 -4.23
C THR A 96 4.51 -10.32 -4.66
N GLU A 97 3.47 -10.71 -3.90
CA GLU A 97 2.61 -11.85 -4.23
C GLU A 97 1.77 -11.62 -5.50
N LEU A 98 1.22 -10.41 -5.68
CA LEU A 98 0.47 -10.07 -6.89
C LEU A 98 1.37 -10.13 -8.12
N ARG A 99 2.60 -9.61 -7.99
CA ARG A 99 3.61 -9.64 -9.06
C ARG A 99 3.99 -11.08 -9.41
N SER A 100 4.27 -11.92 -8.42
CA SER A 100 4.63 -13.32 -8.68
C SER A 100 3.46 -14.10 -9.30
N PHE A 101 2.22 -13.81 -8.89
CA PHE A 101 1.03 -14.37 -9.52
C PHE A 101 0.89 -13.92 -10.98
N LEU A 102 1.11 -12.63 -11.28
CA LEU A 102 1.04 -12.10 -12.64
C LEU A 102 2.12 -12.73 -13.53
N GLU A 103 3.37 -12.78 -13.07
CA GLU A 103 4.49 -13.42 -13.78
C GLU A 103 4.19 -14.91 -14.04
N ALA A 104 3.65 -15.63 -13.06
CA ALA A 104 3.26 -17.02 -13.23
C ALA A 104 2.10 -17.20 -14.22
N GLN A 105 1.12 -16.30 -14.21
CA GLN A 105 -0.01 -16.34 -15.13
C GLN A 105 0.44 -16.04 -16.57
N GLU A 106 1.29 -15.04 -16.76
CA GLU A 106 1.86 -14.69 -18.06
C GLU A 106 2.69 -15.84 -18.64
N ASN A 107 3.57 -16.46 -17.84
CA ASN A 107 4.32 -17.64 -18.27
C ASN A 107 3.40 -18.81 -18.66
N LYS A 108 2.33 -19.06 -17.91
CA LYS A 108 1.33 -20.09 -18.26
C LYS A 108 0.64 -19.77 -19.59
N HIS A 109 0.28 -18.51 -19.82
CA HIS A 109 -0.32 -18.09 -21.09
C HIS A 109 0.66 -18.23 -22.25
N MET A 110 1.92 -17.82 -22.09
CA MET A 110 2.96 -18.01 -23.11
C MET A 110 3.19 -19.48 -23.43
N GLY A 111 3.25 -20.35 -22.41
CA GLY A 111 3.36 -21.79 -22.58
C GLY A 111 2.17 -22.37 -23.36
N HIS A 112 0.93 -22.06 -22.96
CA HIS A 112 -0.26 -22.49 -23.69
C HIS A 112 -0.30 -21.99 -25.14
N ASN A 113 0.21 -20.79 -25.39
CA ASN A 113 0.23 -20.22 -26.73
C ASN A 113 1.29 -20.92 -27.60
N ALA A 114 2.47 -21.21 -27.04
CA ALA A 114 3.51 -21.99 -27.69
C ALA A 114 3.02 -23.41 -28.02
N ASP A 115 2.36 -24.08 -27.08
CA ASP A 115 1.76 -25.41 -27.29
C ASP A 115 0.68 -25.40 -28.37
N ARG A 116 -0.15 -24.35 -28.41
CA ARG A 116 -1.12 -24.15 -29.49
C ARG A 116 -0.45 -23.93 -30.84
N HIS A 117 0.62 -23.15 -30.88
CA HIS A 117 1.36 -22.89 -32.13
C HIS A 117 2.02 -24.17 -32.63
N THR A 118 2.66 -24.95 -31.77
CA THR A 118 3.26 -26.24 -32.16
C THR A 118 2.20 -27.24 -32.61
N ALA A 119 1.05 -27.33 -31.92
CA ALA A 119 -0.06 -28.18 -32.35
C ALA A 119 -0.66 -27.75 -33.69
N LEU A 120 -0.75 -26.44 -33.97
CA LEU A 120 -1.20 -25.91 -35.26
C LEU A 120 -0.21 -26.23 -36.37
N LEU A 121 1.10 -26.03 -36.15
CA LEU A 121 2.14 -26.38 -37.11
C LEU A 121 2.10 -27.89 -37.44
N ALA A 122 2.00 -28.75 -36.42
CA ALA A 122 1.88 -30.19 -36.63
C ALA A 122 0.63 -30.57 -37.46
N ARG A 123 -0.50 -29.89 -37.26
CA ARG A 123 -1.70 -30.09 -38.10
C ARG A 123 -1.48 -29.59 -39.54
N MET A 124 -0.74 -28.50 -39.74
CA MET A 124 -0.39 -28.02 -41.08
C MET A 124 0.49 -29.03 -41.82
N ASP A 125 1.50 -29.60 -41.15
CA ASP A 125 2.36 -30.64 -41.73
C ASP A 125 1.56 -31.90 -42.12
N GLN A 126 0.61 -32.32 -41.27
CA GLN A 126 -0.28 -33.43 -41.58
C GLN A 126 -1.17 -33.15 -42.80
N LEU A 127 -1.74 -31.94 -42.89
CA LEU A 127 -2.54 -31.53 -44.04
C LEU A 127 -1.71 -31.47 -45.31
N GLU A 128 -0.49 -30.93 -45.26
CA GLU A 128 0.43 -30.88 -46.39
C GLU A 128 0.75 -32.28 -46.91
N ASN A 129 1.07 -33.22 -46.02
CA ASN A 129 1.34 -34.61 -46.39
C ASN A 129 0.09 -35.31 -46.98
N ALA A 130 -1.10 -35.06 -46.43
CA ALA A 130 -2.34 -35.62 -46.96
C ALA A 130 -2.65 -35.09 -48.37
N VAL A 131 -2.39 -33.80 -48.63
CA VAL A 131 -2.55 -33.19 -49.96
C VAL A 131 -1.55 -33.77 -50.95
N ARG A 132 -0.27 -33.91 -50.57
CA ARG A 132 0.75 -34.55 -51.42
C ARG A 132 0.37 -35.98 -51.79
N LEU A 133 -0.03 -36.79 -50.80
CA LEU A 133 -0.46 -38.17 -51.03
C LEU A 133 -1.69 -38.27 -51.94
N ARG A 134 -2.68 -37.38 -51.76
CA ARG A 134 -3.86 -37.28 -52.63
C ARG A 134 -3.47 -36.93 -54.07
N SER A 135 -2.49 -36.04 -54.25
CA SER A 135 -1.95 -35.69 -55.57
C SER A 135 -1.31 -36.90 -56.22
N ASP A 136 -0.38 -37.58 -55.53
CA ASP A 136 0.31 -38.77 -56.05
C ASP A 136 -0.67 -39.89 -56.42
N GLN A 137 -1.70 -40.11 -55.60
CA GLN A 137 -2.77 -41.06 -55.90
C GLN A 137 -3.57 -40.67 -57.14
N THR A 138 -3.86 -39.38 -57.31
CA THR A 138 -4.59 -38.87 -58.48
C THR A 138 -3.76 -39.05 -59.74
N ASP A 139 -2.47 -38.70 -59.69
CA ASP A 139 -1.53 -38.86 -60.81
C ASP A 139 -1.40 -40.33 -61.22
N ASN A 140 -1.25 -41.24 -60.25
CA ASN A 140 -1.20 -42.67 -60.52
C ASN A 140 -2.52 -43.20 -61.12
N THR A 141 -3.66 -42.73 -60.62
CA THR A 141 -4.99 -43.13 -61.13
C THR A 141 -5.21 -42.63 -62.56
N VAL A 142 -4.81 -41.39 -62.85
CA VAL A 142 -4.85 -40.81 -64.20
C VAL A 142 -3.94 -41.59 -65.15
N ALA A 143 -2.71 -41.90 -64.73
CA ALA A 143 -1.78 -42.72 -65.52
C ALA A 143 -2.36 -44.12 -65.83
N ALA A 144 -3.01 -44.75 -64.84
CA ALA A 144 -3.68 -46.04 -65.04
C ALA A 144 -4.85 -45.95 -66.03
N HIS A 145 -5.69 -44.91 -65.93
CA HIS A 145 -6.78 -44.68 -66.89
C HIS A 145 -6.26 -44.41 -68.31
N ILE A 146 -5.17 -43.64 -68.45
CA ILE A 146 -4.52 -43.39 -69.75
C ILE A 146 -3.97 -44.71 -70.33
N GLY A 147 -3.25 -45.50 -69.53
CA GLY A 147 -2.73 -46.80 -69.97
C GLY A 147 -3.85 -47.78 -70.37
N GLN A 148 -4.98 -47.76 -69.66
CA GLN A 148 -6.16 -48.56 -70.02
C GLN A 148 -6.80 -48.10 -71.34
N LEU A 149 -6.83 -46.79 -71.60
CA LEU A 149 -7.31 -46.22 -72.87
C LEU A 149 -6.39 -46.64 -74.02
N GLU A 150 -5.08 -46.57 -73.82
CA GLU A 150 -4.07 -46.98 -74.81
C GLU A 150 -4.20 -48.49 -75.15
N ASP A 151 -4.29 -49.37 -74.14
CA ASP A 151 -4.46 -50.82 -74.34
C ASP A 151 -5.79 -51.15 -75.07
N ARG A 152 -6.87 -50.39 -74.82
CA ARG A 152 -8.13 -50.54 -75.57
C ARG A 152 -8.01 -50.12 -77.04
N ILE A 153 -7.22 -49.09 -77.33
CA ILE A 153 -6.99 -48.62 -78.70
C ILE A 153 -6.16 -49.67 -79.45
N GLU A 154 -5.12 -50.20 -78.82
CA GLU A 154 -4.22 -51.19 -79.43
C GLU A 154 -4.88 -52.56 -79.63
N ARG A 155 -5.73 -53.00 -78.69
CA ARG A 155 -6.47 -54.28 -78.81
C ARG A 155 -7.69 -54.24 -79.73
N ARG A 156 -8.02 -53.11 -80.35
CA ARG A 156 -9.15 -53.04 -81.28
C ARG A 156 -8.81 -53.91 -82.51
N PRO A 157 -9.50 -55.05 -82.73
CA PRO A 157 -9.19 -55.90 -83.87
C PRO A 157 -9.55 -55.14 -85.14
N LEU A 158 -8.60 -55.08 -86.09
CA LEU A 158 -8.87 -54.63 -87.45
C LEU A 158 -10.06 -55.45 -87.99
N PRO A 159 -11.07 -54.83 -88.62
CA PRO A 159 -12.18 -55.56 -89.19
C PRO A 159 -11.62 -56.55 -90.22
N VAL A 160 -11.80 -57.85 -89.96
CA VAL A 160 -11.58 -58.89 -90.95
C VAL A 160 -12.66 -58.69 -92.01
N ASP A 161 -12.25 -58.25 -93.19
CA ASP A 161 -13.04 -58.29 -94.41
C ASP A 161 -13.32 -59.77 -94.72
N ILE A 162 -14.56 -60.17 -94.50
CA ILE A 162 -15.13 -61.40 -95.01
C ILE A 162 -16.21 -60.98 -95.99
N ASN A 163 -15.95 -61.19 -97.27
CA ASN A 163 -17.02 -61.51 -98.20
C ASN A 163 -16.61 -62.63 -99.18
N PRO A 164 -17.52 -63.57 -99.50
CA PRO A 164 -17.24 -64.84 -100.15
C PRO A 164 -17.63 -64.85 -101.64
N GLN A 165 -17.16 -65.89 -102.35
CA GLN A 165 -17.66 -66.51 -103.59
C GLN A 165 -18.06 -65.60 -104.79
N GLY A 166 -17.34 -65.81 -105.90
CA GLY A 166 -17.65 -65.38 -107.26
C GLY A 166 -16.52 -65.75 -108.20
#